data_AF-A0A4U7EGX4-F1
#
_entry.id   AF-A0A4U7EGX4-F1
#
_cell.length_a   1.000
_cell.length_b   1.000
_cell.length_c   1.000
_cell.angle_alpha   90.00
_cell.angle_beta   90.00
_cell.angle_gamma   90.00
#
_symmetry.space_group_name_H-M   'P 1'
#
loop_
_entity.id
_entity.type
_entity.pdbx_description
1 polymer ?
#
loop_
_entity_poly.entity_id
_entity_poly.type
_entity_poly.pdbx_seq_one_letter_code
_entity_poly.pdbx_strand_id
1 'polypeptide(L)'
;MAPAEDDISIDEKRVYAGSAGRTDAYVATGAGVVRVSLSADKVGAFDMVARDPARDVAVLSRGDGAADLVAAATPDGLAVAAVGDDPEFALVDDCPAVAVGATGARDGSLLVAREDGAVGRVELQGGEEGGPSAAPSTTRLGSVAEPRAVDGALVAGAEGVYRAGEDGLTDVGLDDARDAAGSGTPLAATGAGLYWLGNGWMTAREGAADAVAADGDGHAMAVVDGDLLVHSGAGEWEDETWAVADLPVDETVVALGYGPGVSVVVTGVGTLCVDAGDGWRHQVVGVREVAGVALADVEEDE
;
A
#
# COMPACT_ATOMS: atom_id res chain seq x y z
N MET A 1 20.33 -19.12 60.22
CA MET A 1 21.07 -18.31 59.23
C MET A 1 20.63 -18.84 57.88
N ALA A 2 19.65 -18.20 57.24
CA ALA A 2 19.49 -18.31 55.79
C ALA A 2 20.56 -17.39 55.16
N PRO A 3 20.89 -17.54 53.87
CA PRO A 3 20.03 -16.91 52.88
C PRO A 3 19.86 -17.67 51.54
N ALA A 4 18.82 -17.22 50.83
CA ALA A 4 18.65 -17.13 49.36
C ALA A 4 18.63 -18.48 48.61
N GLU A 5 17.49 -19.03 48.19
CA GLU A 5 16.61 -18.45 47.15
C GLU A 5 17.47 -17.72 46.11
N ASP A 6 18.03 -18.48 45.16
CA ASP A 6 18.49 -17.91 43.89
C ASP A 6 17.25 -17.43 43.14
N ASP A 7 16.83 -16.25 43.57
CA ASP A 7 15.98 -15.31 42.90
C ASP A 7 16.67 -15.01 41.56
N ILE A 8 16.23 -15.67 40.50
CA ILE A 8 16.26 -15.06 39.16
C ILE A 8 15.25 -13.90 39.16
N SER A 9 15.48 -12.92 40.03
CA SER A 9 15.02 -11.56 39.84
C SER A 9 15.81 -11.08 38.64
N ILE A 10 15.17 -10.88 37.50
CA ILE A 10 15.70 -10.09 36.39
C ILE A 10 14.64 -10.17 35.28
N ASP A 11 14.01 -9.07 34.89
CA ASP A 11 14.63 -7.99 34.10
C ASP A 11 15.33 -8.45 32.80
N GLU A 12 15.44 -9.76 32.52
CA GLU A 12 15.91 -10.33 31.23
C GLU A 12 14.76 -10.94 30.43
N LYS A 13 13.52 -10.82 30.93
CA LYS A 13 12.32 -11.14 30.15
C LYS A 13 11.62 -9.91 29.58
N ARG A 14 12.25 -8.73 29.66
CA ARG A 14 11.76 -7.45 29.12
C ARG A 14 12.66 -6.87 28.02
N VAL A 15 13.35 -7.71 27.26
CA VAL A 15 14.21 -7.24 26.15
C VAL A 15 13.83 -8.02 24.89
N TYR A 16 13.25 -7.29 23.93
CA TYR A 16 12.66 -7.72 22.64
C TYR A 16 11.18 -8.13 22.60
N ALA A 17 10.35 -7.53 23.45
CA ALA A 17 9.02 -7.12 22.98
C ALA A 17 9.00 -5.60 23.07
N GLY A 18 9.65 -4.93 22.11
CA GLY A 18 9.05 -3.67 21.67
C GLY A 18 7.62 -4.06 21.31
N SER A 19 6.62 -3.43 21.93
CA SER A 19 5.26 -3.55 21.40
C SER A 19 5.39 -3.23 19.92
N ALA A 20 5.19 -4.21 19.05
CA ALA A 20 5.01 -3.89 17.65
C ALA A 20 3.88 -2.85 17.65
N GLY A 21 4.20 -1.63 17.19
CA GLY A 21 3.26 -0.54 17.13
C GLY A 21 1.99 -1.02 16.44
N ARG A 22 0.86 -0.41 16.76
CA ARG A 22 -0.37 -0.74 16.05
C ARG A 22 -0.19 -0.31 14.60
N THR A 23 -0.49 -1.21 13.66
CA THR A 23 -0.52 -0.87 12.24
C THR A 23 -1.96 -0.94 11.77
N ASP A 24 -2.46 0.12 11.14
CA ASP A 24 -3.81 0.11 10.58
C ASP A 24 -3.72 -0.14 9.06
N ALA A 25 -4.41 -1.18 8.58
CA ALA A 25 -4.59 -1.46 7.16
C ALA A 25 -5.90 -0.84 6.68
N TYR A 26 -5.81 0.04 5.68
CA TYR A 26 -6.95 0.66 5.02
C TYR A 26 -7.22 -0.07 3.71
N VAL A 27 -8.41 -0.63 3.57
CA VAL A 27 -8.83 -1.40 2.39
C VAL A 27 -9.84 -0.59 1.61
N ALA A 28 -9.50 -0.24 0.37
CA ALA A 28 -10.41 0.41 -0.57
C ALA A 28 -11.39 -0.62 -1.15
N THR A 29 -12.69 -0.29 -1.15
CA THR A 29 -13.76 -1.20 -1.58
C THR A 29 -14.85 -0.44 -2.34
N GLY A 30 -15.64 -1.16 -3.13
CA GLY A 30 -16.83 -0.61 -3.79
C GLY A 30 -17.91 -0.06 -2.84
N ALA A 31 -17.81 -0.32 -1.53
CA ALA A 31 -18.76 0.17 -0.53
C ALA A 31 -18.18 1.25 0.42
N GLY A 32 -16.89 1.56 0.32
CA GLY A 32 -16.23 2.37 1.35
C GLY A 32 -14.75 2.04 1.55
N VAL A 33 -14.18 2.67 2.57
CA VAL A 33 -12.87 2.32 3.13
C VAL A 33 -13.09 1.59 4.45
N VAL A 34 -12.46 0.42 4.60
CA VAL A 34 -12.44 -0.34 5.85
C VAL A 34 -11.06 -0.23 6.48
N ARG A 35 -11.01 0.19 7.74
CA ARG A 35 -9.79 0.12 8.55
C ARG A 35 -9.77 -1.22 9.27
N VAL A 36 -8.63 -1.89 9.27
CA VAL A 36 -8.37 -3.11 10.03
C VAL A 36 -7.14 -2.87 10.89
N SER A 37 -7.30 -2.91 12.20
CA SER A 37 -6.17 -2.75 13.12
C SER A 37 -5.39 -4.06 13.23
N LEU A 38 -4.08 -3.95 13.10
CA LEU A 38 -3.12 -5.06 13.16
C LEU A 38 -2.17 -4.83 14.32
N SER A 39 -1.81 -5.92 14.99
CA SER A 39 -0.75 -5.95 15.99
C SER A 39 0.16 -7.13 15.68
N ALA A 40 1.28 -6.83 15.01
CA ALA A 40 2.08 -7.83 14.30
C ALA A 40 1.19 -8.68 13.37
N ASP A 41 1.17 -9.99 13.57
CA ASP A 41 0.37 -10.95 12.81
C ASP A 41 -1.06 -11.14 13.34
N LYS A 42 -1.51 -10.35 14.31
CA LYS A 42 -2.88 -10.42 14.85
C LYS A 42 -3.77 -9.42 14.17
N VAL A 43 -4.84 -9.92 13.56
CA VAL A 43 -5.94 -9.09 13.07
C VAL A 43 -6.86 -8.73 14.23
N GLY A 44 -6.99 -7.44 14.49
CA GLY A 44 -7.80 -6.85 15.56
C GLY A 44 -9.19 -6.42 15.08
N ALA A 45 -9.65 -5.27 15.58
CA ALA A 45 -10.92 -4.68 15.19
C ALA A 45 -10.86 -4.18 13.74
N PHE A 46 -12.01 -4.17 13.07
CA PHE A 46 -12.16 -3.54 11.78
C PHE A 46 -13.48 -2.78 11.70
N ASP A 47 -13.43 -1.61 11.08
CA ASP A 47 -14.51 -0.64 11.03
C ASP A 47 -14.61 -0.02 9.64
N MET A 48 -15.84 0.24 9.18
CA MET A 48 -16.06 1.02 7.96
C MET A 48 -15.93 2.50 8.30
N VAL A 49 -14.81 3.10 7.89
CA VAL A 49 -14.43 4.48 8.23
C VAL A 49 -14.88 5.50 7.19
N ALA A 50 -15.11 5.06 5.94
CA ALA A 50 -15.78 5.83 4.91
C ALA A 50 -16.83 4.95 4.23
N ARG A 51 -17.95 5.55 3.78
CA ARG A 51 -19.08 4.82 3.16
C ARG A 51 -19.28 5.13 1.69
N ASP A 52 -18.45 6.00 1.14
CA ASP A 52 -18.43 6.32 -0.28
C ASP A 52 -17.43 5.39 -0.98
N PRO A 53 -17.73 4.88 -2.18
CA PRO A 53 -16.86 3.93 -2.87
C PRO A 53 -15.43 4.45 -3.05
N ALA A 54 -14.45 3.60 -2.76
CA ALA A 54 -13.03 3.89 -2.97
C ALA A 54 -12.47 2.95 -4.05
N ARG A 55 -11.72 3.53 -4.99
CA ARG A 55 -11.06 2.84 -6.11
C ARG A 55 -9.62 2.51 -5.80
N ASP A 56 -8.99 3.25 -4.90
CA ASP A 56 -7.62 3.02 -4.47
C ASP A 56 -7.37 3.76 -3.15
N VAL A 57 -6.30 3.39 -2.44
CA VAL A 57 -5.91 3.99 -1.16
C VAL A 57 -4.40 4.01 -1.01
N ALA A 58 -3.87 5.11 -0.46
CA ALA A 58 -2.46 5.26 -0.13
C ALA A 58 -2.29 5.94 1.23
N VAL A 59 -1.14 5.69 1.87
CA VAL A 59 -0.74 6.39 3.09
C VAL A 59 0.42 7.32 2.76
N LEU A 60 0.22 8.59 3.08
CA LEU A 60 1.25 9.61 3.02
C LEU A 60 1.82 9.81 4.41
N SER A 61 3.04 9.34 4.63
CA SER A 61 3.71 9.58 5.90
C SER A 61 4.07 11.05 6.09
N ARG A 62 3.79 11.57 7.27
CA ARG A 62 4.07 12.97 7.63
C ARG A 62 5.12 12.98 8.71
N GLY A 63 6.28 13.56 8.39
CA GLY A 63 7.34 13.73 9.38
C GLY A 63 6.95 14.70 10.50
N ASP A 64 7.85 14.85 11.47
CA ASP A 64 7.80 15.87 12.54
C ASP A 64 6.55 15.80 13.46
N GLY A 65 6.15 14.59 13.86
CA GLY A 65 5.10 14.38 14.87
C GLY A 65 3.68 14.79 14.41
N ALA A 66 3.50 14.97 13.11
CA ALA A 66 2.18 15.07 12.50
C ALA A 66 1.66 13.67 12.18
N ALA A 67 0.38 13.42 12.41
CA ALA A 67 -0.23 12.17 12.00
C ALA A 67 -0.12 11.97 10.48
N ASP A 68 0.16 10.73 10.09
CA ASP A 68 0.08 10.29 8.70
C ASP A 68 -1.30 10.57 8.11
N LEU A 69 -1.37 10.74 6.79
CA LEU A 69 -2.63 10.89 6.08
C LEU A 69 -2.94 9.63 5.29
N VAL A 70 -4.16 9.14 5.41
CA VAL A 70 -4.73 8.18 4.46
C VAL A 70 -5.45 8.95 3.36
N ALA A 71 -5.17 8.61 2.11
CA ALA A 71 -5.79 9.18 0.93
C ALA A 71 -6.54 8.10 0.17
N ALA A 72 -7.77 8.39 -0.25
CA ALA A 72 -8.60 7.51 -1.05
C ALA A 72 -8.94 8.16 -2.40
N ALA A 73 -8.69 7.42 -3.48
CA ALA A 73 -9.19 7.77 -4.80
C ALA A 73 -10.67 7.36 -4.89
N THR A 74 -11.56 8.31 -5.18
CA THR A 74 -13.01 8.07 -5.22
C THR A 74 -13.63 8.55 -6.53
N PRO A 75 -14.85 8.08 -6.88
CA PRO A 75 -15.60 8.62 -8.01
C PRO A 75 -15.89 10.12 -7.92
N ASP A 76 -15.89 10.70 -6.71
CA ASP A 76 -16.22 12.11 -6.49
C ASP A 76 -15.00 13.01 -6.36
N GLY A 77 -13.79 12.45 -6.20
CA GLY A 77 -12.57 13.21 -5.96
C GLY A 77 -11.48 12.45 -5.22
N LEU A 78 -10.41 13.17 -4.86
CA LEU A 78 -9.47 12.71 -3.85
C LEU A 78 -10.01 13.02 -2.45
N ALA A 79 -10.20 12.00 -1.62
CA ALA A 79 -10.55 12.16 -0.21
C ALA A 79 -9.35 11.87 0.69
N VAL A 80 -9.19 12.59 1.80
CA VAL A 80 -8.11 12.33 2.76
C VAL A 80 -8.60 12.42 4.20
N ALA A 81 -7.97 11.66 5.09
CA ALA A 81 -8.20 11.70 6.54
C ALA A 81 -6.86 11.59 7.28
N ALA A 82 -6.80 12.10 8.50
CA ALA A 82 -5.71 11.78 9.41
C ALA A 82 -5.83 10.33 9.89
N VAL A 83 -4.72 9.60 9.90
CA VAL A 83 -4.64 8.26 10.46
C VAL A 83 -4.95 8.32 11.96
N GLY A 84 -5.78 7.38 12.43
CA GLY A 84 -6.17 7.32 13.84
C GLY A 84 -7.39 6.43 14.10
N ASP A 85 -7.96 6.56 15.29
CA ASP A 85 -9.08 5.74 15.79
C ASP A 85 -10.44 6.05 15.16
N ASP A 86 -10.63 7.24 14.60
CA ASP A 86 -11.86 7.63 13.91
C ASP A 86 -11.52 8.59 12.75
N PRO A 87 -10.95 8.07 11.64
CA PRO A 87 -10.47 8.91 10.56
C PRO A 87 -11.66 9.52 9.79
N GLU A 88 -11.74 10.84 9.77
CA GLU A 88 -12.77 11.60 9.07
C GLU A 88 -12.31 11.97 7.65
N PHE A 89 -12.84 11.28 6.64
CA PHE A 89 -12.51 11.55 5.24
C PHE A 89 -13.19 12.83 4.74
N ALA A 90 -12.40 13.74 4.20
CA ALA A 90 -12.85 14.95 3.53
C ALA A 90 -12.34 14.99 2.09
N LEU A 91 -13.21 15.40 1.16
CA LEU A 91 -12.82 15.66 -0.22
C LEU A 91 -11.90 16.87 -0.30
N VAL A 92 -10.80 16.68 -1.00
CA VAL A 92 -9.77 17.69 -1.27
C VAL A 92 -10.03 18.39 -2.61
N ASP A 93 -10.67 17.68 -3.53
CA ASP A 93 -11.15 18.18 -4.82
C ASP A 93 -12.43 17.46 -5.25
N ASP A 94 -12.99 17.89 -6.39
CA ASP A 94 -14.19 17.35 -7.02
C ASP A 94 -13.90 16.64 -8.37
N CYS A 95 -12.66 16.14 -8.53
CA CYS A 95 -12.21 15.53 -9.79
C CYS A 95 -12.08 14.00 -9.63
N PRO A 96 -12.91 13.18 -10.29
CA PRO A 96 -12.90 11.72 -10.15
C PRO A 96 -11.49 11.11 -10.24
N ALA A 97 -11.08 10.41 -9.19
CA ALA A 97 -9.78 9.76 -9.09
C ALA A 97 -9.92 8.25 -9.29
N VAL A 98 -8.89 7.62 -9.86
CA VAL A 98 -8.85 6.16 -10.08
C VAL A 98 -7.74 5.49 -9.30
N ALA A 99 -6.59 6.15 -9.14
CA ALA A 99 -5.45 5.62 -8.41
C ALA A 99 -4.70 6.75 -7.69
N VAL A 100 -4.10 6.44 -6.55
CA VAL A 100 -3.37 7.38 -5.70
C VAL A 100 -2.16 6.70 -5.07
N GLY A 101 -1.01 7.38 -5.05
CA GLY A 101 0.20 6.87 -4.40
C GLY A 101 1.02 7.99 -3.77
N ALA A 102 1.72 7.68 -2.68
CA ALA A 102 2.59 8.63 -2.00
C ALA A 102 3.96 8.72 -2.68
N THR A 103 4.43 9.93 -2.96
CA THR A 103 5.74 10.14 -3.60
C THR A 103 6.85 10.21 -2.55
N GLY A 104 7.08 9.12 -1.81
CA GLY A 104 8.14 9.03 -0.81
C GLY A 104 8.01 10.00 0.39
N ALA A 105 8.75 9.69 1.45
CA ALA A 105 8.58 10.32 2.77
C ALA A 105 8.96 11.80 2.89
N ARG A 106 9.56 12.42 1.86
CA ARG A 106 10.12 13.79 1.97
C ARG A 106 9.30 14.88 1.29
N ASP A 107 8.47 14.53 0.31
CA ASP A 107 7.86 15.53 -0.55
C ASP A 107 6.45 15.92 -0.08
N GLY A 108 5.86 15.17 0.87
CA GLY A 108 4.54 15.48 1.44
C GLY A 108 3.44 15.54 0.38
N SER A 109 3.63 14.82 -0.74
CA SER A 109 2.78 14.92 -1.92
C SER A 109 2.28 13.55 -2.37
N LEU A 110 1.10 13.56 -2.98
CA LEU A 110 0.47 12.42 -3.60
C LEU A 110 0.54 12.57 -5.11
N LEU A 111 0.76 11.47 -5.82
CA LEU A 111 0.40 11.38 -7.23
C LEU A 111 -1.02 10.84 -7.34
N VAL A 112 -1.82 11.50 -8.17
CA VAL A 112 -3.21 11.11 -8.39
C VAL A 112 -3.44 10.97 -9.88
N ALA A 113 -3.91 9.80 -10.28
CA ALA A 113 -4.41 9.54 -11.62
C ALA A 113 -5.92 9.69 -11.65
N ARG A 114 -6.41 10.41 -12.65
CA ARG A 114 -7.83 10.76 -12.82
C ARG A 114 -8.49 9.86 -13.86
N GLU A 115 -9.81 9.79 -13.80
CA GLU A 115 -10.62 8.98 -14.72
C GLU A 115 -10.51 9.42 -16.18
N ASP A 116 -10.22 10.70 -16.44
CA ASP A 116 -9.96 11.23 -17.79
C ASP A 116 -8.51 10.98 -18.27
N GLY A 117 -7.72 10.26 -17.48
CA GLY A 117 -6.33 9.96 -17.74
C GLY A 117 -5.35 11.04 -17.25
N ALA A 118 -5.81 12.20 -16.76
CA ALA A 118 -4.90 13.21 -16.24
C ALA A 118 -4.14 12.70 -15.02
N VAL A 119 -2.84 12.99 -14.95
CA VAL A 119 -2.02 12.70 -13.77
C VAL A 119 -1.46 13.99 -13.22
N GLY A 120 -1.60 14.18 -11.92
CA GLY A 120 -1.10 15.35 -11.22
C GLY A 120 -0.48 15.01 -9.87
N ARG A 121 0.39 15.90 -9.42
CA ARG A 121 0.88 15.95 -8.05
C ARG A 121 -0.05 16.81 -7.21
N VAL A 122 -0.44 16.31 -6.05
CA VAL A 122 -1.28 16.99 -5.06
C VAL A 122 -0.45 17.14 -3.79
N GLU A 123 -0.16 18.37 -3.41
CA GLU A 123 0.57 18.68 -2.18
C GLU A 123 -0.42 19.06 -1.09
N LEU A 124 -0.37 18.33 0.03
CA LEU A 124 -1.27 18.54 1.16
C LEU A 124 -0.56 19.38 2.21
N GLN A 125 -1.01 20.63 2.39
CA GLN A 125 -0.55 21.44 3.52
C GLN A 125 -1.24 20.97 4.81
N GLY A 126 -0.53 21.04 5.95
CA GLY A 126 -1.13 20.77 7.26
C GLY A 126 -2.08 21.88 7.66
N GLY A 127 -3.31 21.52 8.04
CA GLY A 127 -4.28 22.42 8.67
C GLY A 127 -3.90 22.74 10.12
N GLU A 128 -4.54 23.78 10.68
CA GLU A 128 -4.23 24.32 12.01
C GLU A 128 -4.44 23.33 13.18
N GLU A 129 -5.18 22.23 12.94
CA GLU A 129 -5.46 21.16 13.93
C GLU A 129 -4.99 19.77 13.44
N GLY A 130 -3.98 19.70 12.57
CA GLY A 130 -3.45 18.42 12.07
C GLY A 130 -4.29 17.76 10.95
N GLY A 131 -5.50 18.26 10.72
CA GLY A 131 -6.33 17.88 9.57
C GLY A 131 -5.77 18.38 8.22
N PRO A 132 -6.31 17.90 7.09
CA PRO A 132 -5.92 18.36 5.75
C PRO A 132 -6.29 19.83 5.52
N SER A 133 -5.43 20.59 4.83
CA SER A 133 -5.74 21.96 4.40
C SER A 133 -6.93 22.01 3.45
N ALA A 134 -7.74 23.07 3.55
CA ALA A 134 -8.93 23.30 2.73
C ALA A 134 -8.66 23.56 1.23
N ALA A 135 -7.40 23.73 0.82
CA ALA A 135 -7.02 23.86 -0.59
C ALA A 135 -5.61 23.31 -0.83
N PRO A 136 -5.44 22.15 -1.49
CA PRO A 136 -4.13 21.65 -1.85
C PRO A 136 -3.54 22.47 -3.01
N SER A 137 -2.22 22.44 -3.17
CA SER A 137 -1.60 22.80 -4.46
C SER A 137 -1.63 21.59 -5.38
N THR A 138 -2.06 21.81 -6.62
CA THR A 138 -2.11 20.76 -7.65
C THR A 138 -1.28 21.16 -8.87
N THR A 139 -0.42 20.25 -9.31
CA THR A 139 0.45 20.42 -10.47
C THR A 139 0.19 19.29 -11.46
N ARG A 140 -0.28 19.63 -12.66
CA ARG A 140 -0.49 18.63 -13.73
C ARG A 140 0.85 18.21 -14.32
N LEU A 141 1.08 16.90 -14.40
CA LEU A 141 2.31 16.31 -14.96
C LEU A 141 2.10 15.75 -16.38
N GLY A 142 0.88 15.34 -16.70
CA GLY A 142 0.58 14.81 -18.03
C GLY A 142 -0.72 14.03 -18.08
N SER A 143 -0.74 13.02 -18.94
CA SER A 143 -1.85 12.07 -19.04
C SER A 143 -1.34 10.66 -19.34
N VAL A 144 -2.04 9.67 -18.81
CA VAL A 144 -1.87 8.24 -19.05
C VAL A 144 -3.21 7.70 -19.56
N ALA A 145 -3.19 6.86 -20.60
CA ALA A 145 -4.41 6.21 -21.07
C ALA A 145 -4.83 5.11 -20.09
N GLU A 146 -6.08 5.17 -19.63
CA GLU A 146 -6.68 4.21 -18.68
C GLU A 146 -5.73 3.88 -17.50
N PRO A 147 -5.41 4.86 -16.64
CA PRO A 147 -4.52 4.62 -15.51
C PRO A 147 -5.17 3.65 -14.52
N ARG A 148 -4.37 2.76 -13.93
CA ARG A 148 -4.83 1.64 -13.10
C ARG A 148 -4.24 1.63 -11.70
N ALA A 149 -2.97 2.01 -11.54
CA ALA A 149 -2.29 2.03 -10.25
C ALA A 149 -1.23 3.14 -10.20
N VAL A 150 -0.93 3.60 -8.99
CA VAL A 150 0.12 4.57 -8.70
C VAL A 150 0.87 4.13 -7.45
N ASP A 151 2.18 3.91 -7.55
CA ASP A 151 3.03 3.70 -6.38
C ASP A 151 4.38 4.40 -6.56
N GLY A 152 4.80 5.12 -5.52
CA GLY A 152 5.96 5.99 -5.56
C GLY A 152 5.89 6.98 -6.71
N ALA A 153 6.81 6.88 -7.66
CA ALA A 153 6.86 7.72 -8.86
C ALA A 153 6.33 7.03 -10.13
N LEU A 154 5.76 5.82 -10.02
CA LEU A 154 5.29 5.04 -11.15
C LEU A 154 3.77 5.17 -11.29
N VAL A 155 3.31 5.16 -12.54
CA VAL A 155 1.90 5.11 -12.91
C VAL A 155 1.74 3.98 -13.92
N ALA A 156 0.93 2.97 -13.58
CA ALA A 156 0.55 1.90 -14.48
C ALA A 156 -0.69 2.32 -15.28
N GLY A 157 -0.71 2.03 -16.57
CA GLY A 157 -1.87 2.23 -17.43
C GLY A 157 -1.90 1.23 -18.59
N ALA A 158 -2.97 1.31 -19.39
CA ALA A 158 -3.20 0.35 -20.47
C ALA A 158 -2.08 0.34 -21.52
N GLU A 159 -1.42 1.48 -21.78
CA GLU A 159 -0.33 1.60 -22.76
C GLU A 159 1.07 1.35 -22.18
N GLY A 160 1.19 1.04 -20.89
CA GLY A 160 2.47 0.75 -20.24
C GLY A 160 2.67 1.47 -18.91
N VAL A 161 3.93 1.59 -18.50
CA VAL A 161 4.34 2.23 -17.26
C VAL A 161 4.93 3.61 -17.55
N TYR A 162 4.53 4.59 -16.76
CA TYR A 162 5.03 5.95 -16.81
C TYR A 162 5.72 6.32 -15.51
N ARG A 163 6.76 7.13 -15.59
CA ARG A 163 7.45 7.71 -14.42
C ARG A 163 7.16 9.19 -14.31
N ALA A 164 6.66 9.61 -13.15
CA ALA A 164 6.55 11.00 -12.77
C ALA A 164 7.93 11.57 -12.40
N GLY A 165 8.29 12.67 -13.05
CA GLY A 165 9.39 13.55 -12.66
C GLY A 165 8.88 14.81 -11.95
N GLU A 166 9.75 15.82 -11.87
CA GLU A 166 9.41 17.11 -11.26
C GLU A 166 8.25 17.79 -12.00
N ASP A 167 8.36 17.95 -13.33
CA ASP A 167 7.43 18.73 -14.15
C ASP A 167 6.73 17.92 -15.26
N GLY A 168 6.80 16.59 -15.22
CA GLY A 168 6.25 15.80 -16.32
C GLY A 168 6.20 14.30 -16.11
N LEU A 169 5.51 13.61 -17.03
CA LEU A 169 5.51 12.16 -17.16
C LEU A 169 6.46 11.71 -18.28
N THR A 170 7.18 10.62 -18.03
CA THR A 170 8.00 9.93 -19.03
C THR A 170 7.48 8.51 -19.20
N ASP A 171 7.14 8.12 -20.42
CA ASP A 171 6.89 6.72 -20.77
C ASP A 171 8.17 5.91 -20.59
N VAL A 172 8.10 4.85 -19.78
CA VAL A 172 9.24 3.95 -19.51
C VAL A 172 9.05 2.56 -20.11
N GLY A 173 8.01 2.34 -20.92
CA GLY A 173 7.76 1.13 -21.70
C GLY A 173 6.78 0.15 -21.05
N LEU A 174 6.84 -1.11 -21.52
CA LEU A 174 5.82 -2.17 -21.33
C LEU A 174 4.51 -1.86 -22.06
N ASP A 175 3.51 -2.70 -21.84
CA ASP A 175 2.14 -2.62 -22.37
C ASP A 175 1.22 -3.36 -21.38
N ASP A 176 -0.07 -3.02 -21.36
CA ASP A 176 -1.06 -3.57 -20.42
C ASP A 176 -0.57 -3.59 -18.96
N ALA A 177 0.01 -2.50 -18.47
CA ALA A 177 0.44 -2.41 -17.08
C ALA A 177 -0.80 -2.37 -16.17
N ARG A 178 -0.87 -3.31 -15.23
CA ARG A 178 -2.01 -3.49 -14.30
C ARG A 178 -1.71 -2.89 -12.95
N ASP A 179 -0.47 -3.04 -12.49
CA ASP A 179 -0.01 -2.56 -11.21
C ASP A 179 1.50 -2.26 -11.25
N ALA A 180 2.00 -1.47 -10.30
CA ALA A 180 3.42 -1.12 -10.20
C ALA A 180 3.84 -0.91 -8.75
N ALA A 181 5.08 -1.26 -8.43
CA ALA A 181 5.71 -0.95 -7.15
C ALA A 181 6.91 -0.02 -7.40
N GLY A 182 6.85 1.18 -6.84
CA GLY A 182 7.85 2.25 -7.00
C GLY A 182 8.92 2.26 -5.90
N SER A 183 8.69 1.58 -4.78
CA SER A 183 9.61 1.51 -3.65
C SER A 183 10.77 0.54 -3.94
N GLY A 184 12.02 1.01 -3.78
CA GLY A 184 13.22 0.19 -4.02
C GLY A 184 13.48 -0.07 -5.50
N THR A 185 13.60 -1.35 -5.88
CA THR A 185 13.71 -1.73 -7.30
C THR A 185 12.33 -1.63 -7.94
N PRO A 186 12.12 -0.81 -8.98
CA PRO A 186 10.82 -0.68 -9.63
C PRO A 186 10.33 -2.02 -10.19
N LEU A 187 9.09 -2.38 -9.87
CA LEU A 187 8.40 -3.56 -10.39
C LEU A 187 7.14 -3.15 -11.15
N ALA A 188 6.72 -3.97 -12.12
CA ALA A 188 5.50 -3.79 -12.88
C ALA A 188 4.82 -5.13 -13.16
N ALA A 189 3.54 -5.22 -12.82
CA ALA A 189 2.66 -6.31 -13.18
C ALA A 189 1.94 -5.96 -14.49
N THR A 190 1.95 -6.87 -15.46
CA THR A 190 1.32 -6.68 -16.77
C THR A 190 0.55 -7.92 -17.19
N GLY A 191 -0.27 -7.81 -18.23
CA GLY A 191 -0.95 -8.97 -18.81
C GLY A 191 -0.04 -10.06 -19.39
N ALA A 192 1.26 -9.82 -19.56
CA ALA A 192 2.21 -10.80 -20.10
C ALA A 192 3.22 -11.33 -19.08
N GLY A 193 3.46 -10.60 -17.99
CA GLY A 193 4.48 -10.95 -17.02
C GLY A 193 4.64 -9.94 -15.89
N LEU A 194 5.41 -10.37 -14.90
CA LEU A 194 6.01 -9.53 -13.88
C LEU A 194 7.40 -9.07 -14.34
N TYR A 195 7.67 -7.77 -14.25
CA TYR A 195 8.92 -7.17 -14.69
C TYR A 195 9.57 -6.36 -13.58
N TRP A 196 10.90 -6.26 -13.64
CA TRP A 196 11.70 -5.38 -12.79
C TRP A 196 12.57 -4.46 -13.64
N LEU A 197 12.87 -3.27 -13.13
CA LEU A 197 13.66 -2.28 -13.87
C LEU A 197 15.14 -2.34 -13.51
N GLY A 198 15.96 -2.85 -14.44
CA GLY A 198 17.42 -2.80 -14.41
C GLY A 198 17.97 -1.83 -15.47
N ASN A 199 18.68 -2.35 -16.48
CA ASN A 199 19.10 -1.59 -17.67
C ASN A 199 17.97 -1.41 -18.72
N GLY A 200 16.73 -1.46 -18.25
CA GLY A 200 15.52 -1.72 -19.03
C GLY A 200 14.62 -2.69 -18.25
N TRP A 201 13.39 -2.89 -18.72
CA TRP A 201 12.49 -3.88 -18.12
C TRP A 201 12.99 -5.29 -18.41
N MET A 202 13.22 -6.02 -17.34
CA MET A 202 13.66 -7.41 -17.35
C MET A 202 12.51 -8.27 -16.82
N THR A 203 12.30 -9.44 -17.42
CA THR A 203 11.24 -10.36 -16.98
C THR A 203 11.67 -11.04 -15.69
N ALA A 204 10.89 -10.85 -14.63
CA ALA A 204 11.00 -11.62 -13.40
C ALA A 204 10.26 -12.95 -13.53
N ARG A 205 9.03 -12.89 -14.07
CA ARG A 205 8.17 -14.05 -14.26
C ARG A 205 7.27 -13.86 -15.47
N GLU A 206 7.12 -14.90 -16.27
CA GLU A 206 6.10 -14.93 -17.33
C GLU A 206 4.74 -15.33 -16.73
N GLY A 207 3.64 -14.89 -17.36
CA GLY A 207 2.28 -15.16 -16.89
C GLY A 207 1.49 -13.87 -16.66
N ALA A 208 0.17 -13.94 -16.62
CA ALA A 208 -0.65 -12.75 -16.38
C ALA A 208 -0.42 -12.27 -14.95
N ALA A 209 0.23 -11.13 -14.77
CA ALA A 209 0.50 -10.54 -13.47
C ALA A 209 -0.52 -9.44 -13.16
N ASP A 210 -1.24 -9.59 -12.05
CA ASP A 210 -2.40 -8.74 -11.74
C ASP A 210 -2.11 -7.68 -10.67
N ALA A 211 -1.20 -7.98 -9.72
CA ALA A 211 -0.84 -7.09 -8.63
C ALA A 211 0.64 -7.24 -8.25
N VAL A 212 1.25 -6.18 -7.75
CA VAL A 212 2.62 -6.18 -7.22
C VAL A 212 2.80 -5.16 -6.10
N ALA A 213 3.45 -5.54 -5.02
CA ALA A 213 3.85 -4.64 -3.95
C ALA A 213 5.31 -4.91 -3.54
N ALA A 214 6.02 -3.88 -3.08
CA ALA A 214 7.39 -3.99 -2.59
C ALA A 214 7.59 -3.14 -1.34
N ASP A 215 8.45 -3.59 -0.42
CA ASP A 215 8.79 -2.85 0.80
C ASP A 215 9.87 -1.79 0.60
N GLY A 216 10.57 -1.84 -0.54
CA GLY A 216 11.70 -0.98 -0.87
C GLY A 216 13.07 -1.49 -0.44
N ASP A 217 13.12 -2.52 0.42
CA ASP A 217 14.33 -3.17 0.93
C ASP A 217 14.62 -4.51 0.24
N GLY A 218 13.84 -4.82 -0.80
CA GLY A 218 14.04 -5.97 -1.71
C GLY A 218 12.99 -7.06 -1.55
N HIS A 219 12.14 -7.01 -0.52
CA HIS A 219 11.01 -7.92 -0.43
C HIS A 219 9.90 -7.44 -1.34
N ALA A 220 9.22 -8.40 -1.97
CA ALA A 220 8.08 -8.09 -2.82
C ALA A 220 7.07 -9.25 -2.81
N MET A 221 5.83 -8.90 -3.11
CA MET A 221 4.75 -9.83 -3.42
C MET A 221 4.23 -9.53 -4.81
N ALA A 222 3.81 -10.58 -5.52
CA ALA A 222 3.13 -10.45 -6.80
C ALA A 222 2.05 -11.52 -6.94
N VAL A 223 1.00 -11.22 -7.70
CA VAL A 223 0.02 -12.22 -8.15
C VAL A 223 0.28 -12.50 -9.62
N VAL A 224 0.63 -13.75 -9.95
CA VAL A 224 0.88 -14.19 -11.33
C VAL A 224 0.09 -15.46 -11.61
N ASP A 225 -0.74 -15.45 -12.66
CA ASP A 225 -1.66 -16.54 -13.03
C ASP A 225 -2.55 -17.03 -11.86
N GLY A 226 -2.83 -16.12 -10.90
CA GLY A 226 -3.63 -16.38 -9.71
C GLY A 226 -2.85 -16.86 -8.49
N ASP A 227 -1.56 -17.20 -8.63
CA ASP A 227 -0.70 -17.61 -7.52
C ASP A 227 -0.08 -16.40 -6.82
N LEU A 228 -0.05 -16.43 -5.49
CA LEU A 228 0.72 -15.48 -4.69
C LEU A 228 2.20 -15.89 -4.71
N LEU A 229 3.05 -15.00 -5.19
CA LEU A 229 4.50 -15.15 -5.22
C LEU A 229 5.16 -14.16 -4.27
N VAL A 230 6.22 -14.62 -3.59
CA VAL A 230 7.01 -13.83 -2.64
C VAL A 230 8.47 -13.84 -3.06
N HIS A 231 9.05 -12.65 -3.16
CA HIS A 231 10.48 -12.42 -3.25
C HIS A 231 11.02 -12.07 -1.86
N SER A 232 12.01 -12.84 -1.39
CA SER A 232 12.53 -12.74 -0.01
C SER A 232 13.57 -11.64 0.23
N GLY A 233 13.82 -10.76 -0.76
CA GLY A 233 14.90 -9.76 -0.69
C GLY A 233 16.29 -10.31 -0.94
N ALA A 234 16.44 -11.62 -1.13
CA ALA A 234 17.71 -12.25 -1.45
C ALA A 234 17.82 -12.58 -2.94
N GLY A 235 18.92 -12.14 -3.57
CA GLY A 235 19.24 -12.46 -4.96
C GLY A 235 18.79 -11.40 -5.95
N GLU A 236 18.94 -11.72 -7.24
CA GLU A 236 18.41 -10.91 -8.32
C GLU A 236 16.92 -11.24 -8.56
N TRP A 237 16.24 -10.41 -9.32
CA TRP A 237 14.80 -10.51 -9.58
C TRP A 237 14.47 -11.51 -10.71
N GLU A 238 15.10 -12.68 -10.71
CA GLU A 238 14.89 -13.74 -11.71
C GLU A 238 13.81 -14.74 -11.25
N ASP A 239 13.29 -15.57 -12.15
CA ASP A 239 12.18 -16.49 -11.85
C ASP A 239 12.40 -17.39 -10.62
N GLU A 240 13.64 -17.85 -10.42
CA GLU A 240 14.02 -18.77 -9.35
C GLU A 240 13.98 -18.14 -7.95
N THR A 241 13.98 -16.80 -7.84
CA THR A 241 13.93 -16.09 -6.55
C THR A 241 12.50 -15.78 -6.07
N TRP A 242 11.49 -16.09 -6.89
CA TRP A 242 10.08 -15.99 -6.54
C TRP A 242 9.52 -17.34 -6.10
N ALA A 243 9.16 -17.42 -4.81
CA ALA A 243 8.55 -18.61 -4.23
C ALA A 243 7.02 -18.47 -4.18
N VAL A 244 6.31 -19.53 -4.51
CA VAL A 244 4.85 -19.60 -4.29
C VAL A 244 4.59 -19.62 -2.78
N ALA A 245 3.68 -18.78 -2.31
CA ALA A 245 3.23 -18.75 -0.93
C ALA A 245 1.82 -19.33 -0.80
N ASP A 246 1.67 -20.32 0.07
CA ASP A 246 0.37 -20.90 0.40
C ASP A 246 -0.36 -20.01 1.41
N LEU A 247 -1.51 -19.47 1.01
CA LEU A 247 -2.42 -18.81 1.93
C LEU A 247 -3.24 -19.83 2.73
N PRO A 248 -3.69 -19.48 3.94
CA PRO A 248 -4.56 -20.34 4.76
C PRO A 248 -6.00 -20.42 4.19
N VAL A 249 -6.24 -19.84 3.02
CA VAL A 249 -7.53 -19.77 2.31
C VAL A 249 -7.32 -20.04 0.82
N ASP A 250 -8.32 -20.66 0.19
CA ASP A 250 -8.37 -20.94 -1.25
C ASP A 250 -9.25 -19.89 -1.94
N GLU A 251 -8.72 -18.67 -2.04
CA GLU A 251 -9.43 -17.50 -2.53
C GLU A 251 -8.52 -16.65 -3.42
N THR A 252 -9.09 -16.01 -4.45
CA THR A 252 -8.33 -15.16 -5.37
C THR A 252 -7.82 -13.91 -4.66
N VAL A 253 -6.50 -13.72 -4.69
CA VAL A 253 -5.82 -12.51 -4.21
C VAL A 253 -6.05 -11.36 -5.17
N VAL A 254 -6.35 -10.17 -4.65
CA VAL A 254 -6.61 -8.98 -5.47
C VAL A 254 -5.89 -7.72 -5.01
N ALA A 255 -5.40 -7.67 -3.78
CA ALA A 255 -4.62 -6.52 -3.29
C ALA A 255 -3.49 -7.00 -2.37
N LEU A 256 -2.36 -6.29 -2.45
CA LEU A 256 -1.12 -6.56 -1.74
C LEU A 256 -0.66 -5.29 -1.04
N GLY A 257 -0.07 -5.41 0.14
CA GLY A 257 0.49 -4.26 0.86
C GLY A 257 1.59 -4.65 1.82
N TYR A 258 2.50 -3.70 2.07
CA TYR A 258 3.54 -3.80 3.08
C TYR A 258 3.36 -2.72 4.13
N GLY A 259 3.59 -3.09 5.39
CA GLY A 259 3.70 -2.18 6.51
C GLY A 259 4.92 -2.54 7.36
N PRO A 260 5.20 -1.78 8.43
CA PRO A 260 6.35 -2.02 9.29
C PRO A 260 6.37 -3.45 9.86
N GLY A 261 7.21 -4.30 9.29
CA GLY A 261 7.37 -5.71 9.70
C GLY A 261 6.19 -6.62 9.38
N VAL A 262 5.24 -6.21 8.52
CA VAL A 262 4.08 -7.01 8.13
C VAL A 262 3.82 -7.00 6.62
N SER A 263 3.42 -8.14 6.09
CA SER A 263 2.91 -8.32 4.73
C SER A 263 1.40 -8.55 4.80
N VAL A 264 0.63 -7.87 3.96
CA VAL A 264 -0.82 -8.02 3.90
C VAL A 264 -1.27 -8.40 2.50
N VAL A 265 -2.23 -9.32 2.47
CA VAL A 265 -2.91 -9.79 1.28
C VAL A 265 -4.41 -9.68 1.51
N VAL A 266 -5.15 -9.15 0.54
CA VAL A 266 -6.62 -9.11 0.59
C VAL A 266 -7.19 -9.86 -0.60
N THR A 267 -8.16 -10.72 -0.33
CA THR A 267 -8.84 -11.54 -1.35
C THR A 267 -10.07 -10.84 -1.91
N GLY A 268 -10.51 -11.25 -3.10
CA GLY A 268 -11.69 -10.66 -3.78
C GLY A 268 -13.01 -10.85 -3.03
N VAL A 269 -13.06 -11.75 -2.04
CA VAL A 269 -14.22 -11.96 -1.16
C VAL A 269 -14.07 -11.28 0.21
N GLY A 270 -13.01 -10.48 0.39
CA GLY A 270 -12.81 -9.66 1.58
C GLY A 270 -12.22 -10.40 2.78
N THR A 271 -11.37 -11.40 2.54
CA THR A 271 -10.50 -11.98 3.57
C THR A 271 -9.19 -11.22 3.59
N LEU A 272 -8.80 -10.71 4.76
CA LEU A 272 -7.49 -10.11 4.98
C LEU A 272 -6.57 -11.19 5.58
N CYS A 273 -5.43 -11.42 4.93
CA CYS A 273 -4.35 -12.26 5.42
C CYS A 273 -3.15 -11.37 5.80
N VAL A 274 -2.50 -11.67 6.91
CA VAL A 274 -1.33 -10.95 7.42
C VAL A 274 -0.23 -11.94 7.81
N ASP A 275 1.01 -11.60 7.49
CA ASP A 275 2.21 -12.32 7.92
C ASP A 275 3.23 -11.34 8.52
N ALA A 276 3.76 -11.68 9.69
CA ALA A 276 4.82 -10.93 10.38
C ALA A 276 6.13 -11.73 10.50
N GLY A 277 6.30 -12.79 9.69
CA GLY A 277 7.49 -13.65 9.64
C GLY A 277 7.30 -15.05 10.22
N ASP A 278 6.17 -15.31 10.89
CA ASP A 278 5.82 -16.61 11.49
C ASP A 278 4.72 -17.35 10.70
N GLY A 279 4.33 -16.81 9.54
CA GLY A 279 3.35 -17.37 8.62
C GLY A 279 2.00 -16.66 8.65
N TRP A 280 1.23 -16.89 7.58
CA TRP A 280 -0.04 -16.22 7.33
C TRP A 280 -1.13 -16.55 8.36
N ARG A 281 -1.75 -15.50 8.90
CA ARG A 281 -3.03 -15.55 9.61
C ARG A 281 -4.09 -14.80 8.82
N HIS A 282 -5.36 -15.10 9.03
CA HIS A 282 -6.44 -14.48 8.27
C HIS A 282 -7.64 -14.13 9.15
N GLN A 283 -8.42 -13.16 8.66
CA GLN A 283 -9.72 -12.80 9.19
C GLN A 283 -10.63 -12.40 8.03
N VAL A 284 -11.87 -12.93 8.03
CA VAL A 284 -12.90 -12.48 7.09
C VAL A 284 -13.43 -11.13 7.57
N VAL A 285 -13.21 -10.11 6.75
CA VAL A 285 -13.72 -8.74 6.96
C VAL A 285 -15.08 -8.58 6.27
N GLY A 286 -15.34 -9.35 5.20
CA GLY A 286 -16.64 -9.44 4.54
C GLY A 286 -16.93 -8.29 3.57
N VAL A 287 -15.87 -7.66 3.06
CA VAL A 287 -15.94 -6.61 2.03
C VAL A 287 -15.95 -7.20 0.62
N ARG A 288 -16.38 -6.41 -0.37
CA ARG A 288 -16.46 -6.82 -1.78
C ARG A 288 -15.87 -5.73 -2.65
N GLU A 289 -15.49 -6.10 -3.87
CA GLU A 289 -14.93 -5.15 -4.83
C GLU A 289 -13.71 -4.44 -4.24
N VAL A 290 -12.81 -5.23 -3.62
CA VAL A 290 -11.55 -4.74 -3.07
C VAL A 290 -10.69 -4.22 -4.22
N ALA A 291 -10.19 -3.00 -4.06
CA ALA A 291 -9.46 -2.29 -5.11
C ALA A 291 -8.03 -1.91 -4.71
N GLY A 292 -7.70 -1.92 -3.41
CA GLY A 292 -6.36 -1.62 -2.92
C GLY A 292 -6.26 -1.77 -1.40
N VAL A 293 -5.02 -1.82 -0.88
CA VAL A 293 -4.74 -1.80 0.55
C VAL A 293 -3.49 -0.97 0.83
N ALA A 294 -3.54 -0.13 1.87
CA ALA A 294 -2.39 0.63 2.34
C ALA A 294 -2.26 0.51 3.87
N LEU A 295 -1.02 0.55 4.36
CA LEU A 295 -0.73 0.36 5.77
C LEU A 295 -0.14 1.63 6.37
N ALA A 296 -0.64 2.02 7.54
CA ALA A 296 -0.11 3.14 8.32
C ALA A 296 0.37 2.64 9.68
N ASP A 297 1.53 3.13 10.12
CA ASP A 297 1.92 3.02 11.52
C ASP A 297 1.06 3.98 12.34
N VAL A 298 0.64 3.54 13.51
CA VAL A 298 -0.07 4.39 14.47
C VAL A 298 0.85 4.56 15.67
N GLU A 299 1.45 5.73 15.78
CA GLU A 299 2.12 6.15 17.00
C GLU A 299 1.06 6.25 18.10
N GLU A 300 1.17 5.41 19.14
CA GLU A 300 0.34 5.58 20.34
C GLU A 300 0.86 6.81 21.10
N ASP A 301 0.01 7.83 21.29
CA ASP A 301 0.32 8.97 22.16
C ASP A 301 0.69 8.45 23.56
N GLU A 302 1.95 8.62 23.99
CA GLU A 302 2.43 8.31 25.35
C GLU A 302 1.88 9.25 26.43
#